data_AF-A0A7J9K6Y7-F1
#
_entry.id   AF-A0A7J9K6Y7-F1
#
_cell.length_a   1.000
_cell.length_b   1.000
_cell.length_c   1.000
_cell.angle_alpha   90.00
_cell.angle_beta   90.00
_cell.angle_gamma   90.00
#
_symmetry.space_group_name_H-M   'P 1'
#
loop_
_entity.id
_entity.type
_entity.pdbx_description
1 polymer ?
#
loop_
_entity_poly.entity_id
_entity_poly.type
_entity_poly.pdbx_seq_one_letter_code
_entity_poly.pdbx_strand_id
1 'polypeptide(L)'
;MRKPDPPCVVCKGSGRVDCHYCYGRGRTNQVHLEMLPKGEWPKWCRSCGGSGLSYCSRCLGTGEYRYIMGFHFMKTDDDGTQHKKYQIEGDCDSQSAADRLLRGEQSDDSGNEI
;
A
#
# COMPACT_ATOMS: atom_id res chain seq x y z
N MET A 1 -17.68 -0.19 -17.97
CA MET A 1 -17.22 0.56 -16.78
C MET A 1 -15.95 1.31 -17.14
N ARG A 2 -15.91 2.61 -16.87
CA ARG A 2 -14.69 3.41 -17.01
C ARG A 2 -13.74 3.02 -15.88
N LYS A 3 -12.48 2.71 -16.20
CA LYS A 3 -11.48 2.39 -15.18
C LYS A 3 -11.02 3.68 -14.48
N PRO A 4 -10.65 3.62 -13.19
CA PRO A 4 -10.06 4.76 -12.50
C PRO A 4 -8.77 5.23 -13.18
N ASP A 5 -8.48 6.51 -13.06
CA ASP A 5 -7.26 7.15 -13.58
C ASP A 5 -6.66 8.04 -12.47
N PRO A 6 -5.49 7.69 -11.89
CA PRO A 6 -4.63 6.57 -12.28
C PRO A 6 -5.16 5.19 -11.83
N PRO A 7 -5.03 4.15 -12.67
CA PRO A 7 -5.46 2.80 -12.31
C PRO A 7 -4.51 2.16 -11.30
N CYS A 8 -5.04 1.31 -10.43
CA CYS A 8 -4.23 0.48 -9.54
C CYS A 8 -3.25 -0.38 -10.35
N VAL A 9 -1.97 -0.31 -10.01
CA VAL A 9 -0.89 -1.03 -10.72
C VAL A 9 -1.01 -2.56 -10.63
N VAL A 10 -1.65 -3.08 -9.59
CA VAL A 10 -1.79 -4.53 -9.37
C VAL A 10 -2.97 -5.10 -10.17
N CYS A 11 -4.17 -4.52 -10.02
CA CYS A 11 -5.37 -5.03 -10.68
C CYS A 11 -5.73 -4.30 -11.99
N LYS A 12 -4.90 -3.35 -12.43
CA LYS A 12 -5.07 -2.58 -13.68
C LYS A 12 -6.46 -1.95 -13.81
N GLY A 13 -7.00 -1.44 -12.69
CA GLY A 13 -8.31 -0.78 -12.65
C GLY A 13 -9.52 -1.67 -12.37
N SER A 14 -9.38 -3.00 -12.26
CA SER A 14 -10.55 -3.89 -12.07
C SER A 14 -11.06 -3.97 -10.63
N GLY A 15 -10.20 -3.67 -9.65
CA GLY A 15 -10.48 -3.91 -8.23
C GLY A 15 -10.49 -5.40 -7.82
N ARG A 16 -10.29 -6.32 -8.76
CA ARG A 16 -10.29 -7.77 -8.53
C ARG A 16 -9.00 -8.40 -9.05
N VAL A 17 -8.53 -9.42 -8.36
CA VAL A 17 -7.39 -10.26 -8.77
C VAL A 17 -7.76 -11.72 -8.58
N ASP A 18 -7.00 -12.62 -9.20
CA ASP A 18 -7.19 -14.05 -8.98
C ASP A 18 -7.11 -14.38 -7.50
N CYS A 19 -8.03 -15.22 -7.05
CA CYS A 19 -8.05 -15.68 -5.67
C CYS A 19 -6.77 -16.47 -5.37
N HIS A 20 -6.02 -16.04 -4.36
CA HIS A 20 -4.79 -16.69 -3.95
C HIS A 20 -4.94 -18.17 -3.54
N TYR A 21 -6.14 -18.57 -3.09
CA TYR A 21 -6.39 -19.94 -2.62
C TYR A 21 -6.74 -20.93 -3.74
N CYS A 22 -7.27 -20.45 -4.86
CA CYS A 22 -7.67 -21.31 -5.98
C CYS A 22 -7.07 -20.88 -7.32
N TYR A 23 -6.14 -19.93 -7.31
CA TYR A 23 -5.43 -19.42 -8.48
C TYR A 23 -6.37 -19.07 -9.64
N GLY A 24 -7.46 -18.36 -9.34
CA GLY A 24 -8.43 -17.94 -10.36
C GLY A 24 -9.51 -18.99 -10.70
N ARG A 25 -9.40 -20.24 -10.23
CA ARG A 25 -10.26 -21.35 -10.69
C ARG A 25 -11.63 -21.45 -10.01
N GLY A 26 -11.80 -20.82 -8.86
CA GLY A 26 -13.03 -20.88 -8.06
C GLY A 26 -13.25 -22.22 -7.34
N ARG A 27 -12.43 -23.23 -7.56
CA ARG A 27 -12.53 -24.56 -6.93
C ARG A 27 -11.18 -25.03 -6.40
N THR A 28 -11.20 -26.01 -5.50
CA THR A 28 -9.97 -26.59 -4.89
C THR A 28 -9.68 -28.01 -5.33
N ASN A 29 -10.65 -28.73 -5.93
CA ASN A 29 -10.39 -30.03 -6.55
C ASN A 29 -9.93 -29.87 -8.00
N GLN A 30 -8.93 -30.67 -8.38
CA GLN A 30 -8.43 -30.78 -9.75
C GLN A 30 -8.20 -29.42 -10.41
N VAL A 31 -7.48 -28.54 -9.72
CA VAL A 31 -7.22 -27.15 -10.14
C VAL A 31 -6.37 -27.05 -11.41
N HIS A 32 -5.63 -28.11 -11.74
CA HIS A 32 -4.80 -28.19 -12.93
C HIS A 32 -5.63 -28.39 -14.21
N LEU A 33 -6.81 -29.01 -14.11
CA LEU A 33 -7.71 -29.17 -15.25
C LEU A 33 -8.52 -27.89 -15.45
N GLU A 34 -8.87 -27.58 -16.68
CA GLU A 34 -9.76 -26.45 -16.97
C GLU A 34 -11.20 -26.79 -16.58
N MET A 35 -11.68 -27.95 -17.05
CA MET A 35 -12.96 -28.54 -16.67
C MET A 35 -12.77 -29.77 -15.79
N LEU A 36 -13.70 -30.00 -14.87
CA LEU A 36 -13.73 -31.24 -14.10
C LEU A 36 -14.14 -32.42 -14.99
N PRO A 37 -13.64 -33.64 -14.71
CA PRO A 37 -14.12 -34.84 -15.35
C PRO A 37 -15.63 -35.03 -15.15
N LYS A 38 -16.27 -35.70 -16.11
CA LYS A 38 -17.69 -36.01 -16.00
C LYS A 38 -17.95 -36.84 -14.73
N GLY A 39 -18.99 -36.46 -13.98
CA GLY A 39 -19.39 -37.12 -12.75
C GLY A 39 -18.76 -36.54 -11.48
N GLU A 40 -17.78 -35.64 -11.59
CA GLU A 40 -17.23 -34.95 -10.43
C GLU A 40 -17.86 -33.60 -10.16
N TRP A 41 -18.21 -33.37 -8.90
CA TRP A 41 -18.73 -32.08 -8.44
C TRP A 41 -17.60 -31.13 -8.02
N PRO A 42 -17.69 -29.82 -8.33
CA PRO A 42 -16.70 -28.85 -7.88
C PRO A 42 -16.74 -28.70 -6.37
N LYS A 43 -15.57 -28.83 -5.74
CA LYS A 43 -15.33 -28.40 -4.37
C LYS A 43 -15.03 -26.91 -4.42
N TRP A 44 -16.06 -26.09 -4.20
CA TRP A 44 -15.95 -24.64 -4.28
C TRP A 44 -14.91 -24.09 -3.30
N CYS A 45 -14.11 -23.15 -3.77
CA CYS A 45 -13.18 -22.42 -2.93
C CYS A 45 -13.99 -21.53 -1.98
N ARG A 46 -13.90 -21.81 -0.67
CA ARG A 46 -14.64 -21.07 0.35
C ARG A 46 -14.19 -19.62 0.45
N SER A 47 -12.92 -19.33 0.19
CA SER A 47 -12.35 -17.98 0.29
C SER A 47 -12.92 -17.00 -0.73
N CYS A 48 -13.27 -17.47 -1.94
CA CYS A 48 -13.85 -16.62 -2.99
C CYS A 48 -15.30 -16.96 -3.33
N GLY A 49 -15.93 -17.89 -2.60
CA GLY A 49 -17.30 -18.36 -2.84
C GLY A 49 -17.52 -18.91 -4.25
N GLY A 50 -16.50 -19.52 -4.86
CA GLY A 50 -16.61 -20.06 -6.22
C GLY A 50 -16.29 -19.10 -7.37
N SER A 51 -16.17 -17.80 -7.12
CA SER A 51 -15.95 -16.81 -8.19
C SER A 51 -14.57 -16.86 -8.86
N GLY A 52 -13.58 -17.47 -8.20
CA GLY A 52 -12.18 -17.43 -8.62
C GLY A 52 -11.49 -16.08 -8.39
N LEU A 53 -12.21 -15.05 -7.95
CA LEU A 53 -11.68 -13.70 -7.79
C LEU A 53 -11.68 -13.27 -6.32
N SER A 54 -10.69 -12.47 -5.97
CA SER A 54 -10.58 -11.80 -4.68
C SER A 54 -10.43 -10.30 -4.87
N TYR A 55 -10.74 -9.54 -3.82
CA TYR A 55 -10.49 -8.10 -3.84
C TYR A 55 -8.98 -7.84 -3.93
N CYS A 56 -8.59 -6.90 -4.79
CA CYS A 56 -7.21 -6.48 -4.84
C CYS A 56 -6.82 -5.84 -3.51
N SER A 57 -5.85 -6.43 -2.81
CA SER A 57 -5.35 -5.95 -1.51
C SER A 57 -4.74 -4.55 -1.60
N ARG A 58 -4.14 -4.19 -2.74
CA ARG A 58 -3.50 -2.88 -2.94
C ARG A 58 -4.49 -1.72 -2.96
N CYS A 59 -5.62 -1.88 -3.66
CA CYS A 59 -6.64 -0.84 -3.79
C CYS A 59 -7.91 -1.12 -3.00
N LEU A 60 -7.95 -2.20 -2.20
CA LEU A 60 -9.11 -2.63 -1.42
C LEU A 60 -10.39 -2.75 -2.25
N GLY A 61 -10.26 -3.13 -3.52
CA GLY A 61 -11.40 -3.27 -4.42
C GLY A 61 -11.80 -2.05 -5.24
N THR A 62 -11.24 -0.86 -5.01
CA THR A 62 -11.64 0.36 -5.76
C THR A 62 -11.17 0.36 -7.21
N GLY A 63 -10.06 -0.34 -7.49
CA GLY A 63 -9.39 -0.27 -8.78
C GLY A 63 -8.52 0.97 -8.97
N GLU A 64 -8.55 1.93 -8.04
CA GLU A 64 -7.80 3.18 -8.12
C GLU A 64 -6.38 3.03 -7.55
N TYR A 65 -5.42 3.77 -8.13
CA TYR A 65 -4.08 3.87 -7.58
C TYR A 65 -4.12 4.51 -6.19
N ARG A 66 -3.50 3.86 -5.19
CA ARG A 66 -3.33 4.41 -3.85
C ARG A 66 -1.86 4.78 -3.68
N TYR A 67 -1.58 6.06 -3.38
CA TYR A 67 -0.24 6.52 -3.03
C TYR A 67 0.29 5.79 -1.79
N ILE A 68 1.61 5.76 -1.61
CA ILE A 68 2.22 5.19 -0.42
C ILE A 68 1.78 6.05 0.76
N MET A 69 0.94 5.48 1.62
CA MET A 69 0.55 6.10 2.87
C MET A 69 1.69 5.86 3.86
N GLY A 70 2.28 6.90 4.43
CA GLY A 70 3.41 6.79 5.35
C GLY A 70 4.21 8.10 5.44
N PHE A 71 5.35 8.04 6.13
CA PHE A 71 6.23 9.19 6.27
C PHE A 71 6.96 9.47 4.94
N HIS A 72 6.68 10.65 4.37
CA HIS A 72 7.55 11.21 3.36
C HIS A 72 8.81 11.71 4.06
N PHE A 73 9.93 11.01 3.85
CA PHE A 73 11.24 11.61 4.16
C PHE A 73 11.41 12.80 3.23
N MET A 74 11.26 14.02 3.75
CA MET A 74 11.61 15.23 3.01
C MET A 74 13.11 15.17 2.76
N LYS A 75 13.50 14.84 1.53
CA LYS A 75 14.87 15.10 1.09
C LYS A 75 15.06 16.62 1.12
N THR A 76 15.99 17.09 1.94
CA THR A 76 16.46 18.47 1.94
C THR A 76 17.44 18.61 0.77
N ASP A 77 16.93 18.68 -0.46
CA ASP A 77 17.79 18.95 -1.61
C ASP A 77 17.27 20.16 -2.39
N ASP A 78 18.23 21.03 -2.65
CA ASP A 78 18.21 22.31 -3.32
C ASP A 78 17.47 22.30 -4.67
N ASP A 79 16.83 23.43 -4.96
CA ASP A 79 16.24 23.93 -6.21
C ASP A 79 15.55 22.97 -7.21
N GLY A 80 14.23 23.17 -7.35
CA GLY A 80 13.68 23.50 -8.66
C GLY A 80 13.23 22.36 -9.58
N THR A 81 12.07 21.72 -9.31
CA THR A 81 11.08 21.48 -10.39
C THR A 81 9.67 21.32 -9.80
N GLN A 82 8.77 22.22 -10.21
CA GLN A 82 7.40 22.32 -9.74
C GLN A 82 6.56 21.09 -10.10
N HIS A 83 6.06 20.36 -9.10
CA HIS A 83 4.91 19.46 -9.26
C HIS A 83 3.76 19.93 -8.36
N LYS A 84 2.68 20.33 -9.03
CA LYS A 84 1.36 20.80 -8.58
C LYS A 84 1.07 20.75 -7.07
N LYS A 85 0.97 21.95 -6.49
CA LYS A 85 0.61 22.32 -5.13
C LYS A 85 -0.85 21.92 -4.80
N TYR A 86 -1.05 20.89 -3.99
CA TYR A 86 -2.24 20.80 -3.14
C TYR A 86 -1.90 21.48 -1.82
N GLN A 87 -2.53 22.61 -1.52
CA GLN A 87 -2.29 23.38 -0.30
C GLN A 87 -3.04 22.71 0.86
N ILE A 88 -2.29 22.17 1.82
CA ILE A 88 -2.80 21.86 3.16
C ILE A 88 -2.09 22.86 4.08
N GLU A 89 -2.82 23.85 4.57
CA GLU A 89 -2.33 24.76 5.61
C GLU A 89 -2.15 23.96 6.90
N GLY A 90 -0.90 23.79 7.32
CA GLY A 90 -0.52 23.18 8.59
C GLY A 90 0.38 24.14 9.35
N ASP A 91 -0.07 24.54 10.54
CA ASP A 91 0.56 25.48 11.46
C ASP A 91 1.99 25.07 11.83
N CYS A 92 2.93 26.00 11.74
CA CYS A 92 4.38 25.76 11.77
C CYS A 92 4.98 25.95 13.17
N ASP A 93 4.54 25.22 14.18
CA ASP A 93 5.19 25.29 15.50
C ASP A 93 5.11 23.97 16.29
N SER A 94 5.65 22.90 15.72
CA SER A 94 5.89 21.67 16.49
C SER A 94 7.34 21.22 16.33
N GLN A 95 8.19 21.65 17.27
CA GLN A 95 9.49 21.01 17.48
C GLN A 95 9.27 19.51 17.71
N SER A 96 9.94 18.68 16.92
CA SER A 96 9.85 17.23 17.02
C SER A 96 10.42 16.77 18.35
N ALA A 97 9.89 15.66 18.89
CA ALA A 97 10.47 15.03 20.08
C ALA A 97 11.96 14.69 19.89
N ALA A 98 12.40 14.47 18.65
CA ALA A 98 13.80 14.25 18.31
C ALA A 98 14.68 15.51 18.51
N ASP A 99 14.15 16.71 18.25
CA ASP A 99 14.89 17.97 18.38
C ASP A 99 15.21 18.31 19.84
N ARG A 100 14.44 17.75 20.78
CA ARG A 100 14.67 17.92 22.22
C ARG A 100 15.82 17.07 22.77
N LEU A 101 16.17 15.97 22.11
CA LEU A 101 17.23 15.05 22.57
C LEU A 101 18.64 15.56 22.23
N LEU A 102 18.78 16.31 21.13
CA LEU A 102 20.07 16.81 20.65
C LEU A 102 20.63 17.98 21.48
N ARG A 103 19.80 18.65 22.28
CA ARG A 103 20.22 19.82 23.09
C ARG A 103 20.70 19.42 24.50
N GLY A 104 20.73 18.13 24.82
CA GLY A 104 21.05 17.61 26.15
C GLY A 104 22.53 17.30 26.42
N GLU A 105 23.42 17.39 25.41
CA GLU A 105 24.83 17.01 25.55
C GLU A 105 25.76 18.21 25.28
N GLN A 106 25.68 19.26 26.11
CA GLN A 106 26.77 20.25 26.19
C GLN A 106 26.70 21.09 27.47
N SER A 107 27.01 20.45 28.60
CA SER A 107 27.50 21.14 29.79
C SER A 107 28.11 20.07 30.69
N ASP A 108 29.42 19.91 30.59
CA ASP A 108 30.35 19.55 31.67
C ASP A 108 31.74 19.37 31.04
N ASP A 109 32.56 20.42 31.03
CA ASP A 109 33.95 20.41 31.52
C ASP A 109 34.64 21.75 31.22
N SER A 110 34.95 22.50 32.26
CA SER A 110 36.22 23.23 32.36
C SER A 110 36.45 23.59 33.81
N GLY A 111 37.27 22.77 34.46
CA GLY A 111 37.85 23.07 35.76
C GLY A 111 38.68 24.35 35.72
N ASN A 112 38.56 25.14 36.78
CA ASN A 112 39.32 26.35 37.04
C ASN A 112 40.76 26.01 37.48
N GLU A 113 41.76 26.68 36.91
CA GLU A 113 43.05 26.95 37.58
C GLU A 113 43.55 28.33 37.16
N ILE A 114 43.53 29.33 38.06
CA ILE A 114 44.69 30.09 38.60
C ILE A 114 44.29 30.64 39.98
#